data_AF-A0A7X8GBK8-F1
#
_entry.id   AF-A0A7X8GBK8-F1
#
_cell.length_a   1.000
_cell.length_b   1.000
_cell.length_c   1.000
_cell.angle_alpha   90.00
_cell.angle_beta   90.00
_cell.angle_gamma   90.00
#
_symmetry.space_group_name_H-M   'P 1'
#
loop_
_entity.id
_entity.type
_entity.pdbx_description
1 polymer ?
#
loop_
_entity_poly.entity_id
_entity_poly.type
_entity_poly.pdbx_seq_one_letter_code
_entity_poly.pdbx_strand_id
1 'polypeptide(L)'
;KTVTIGNQTWMAENLAYLPSVVGPGTGSYSNPYYYVYDYNGTDLSAAKATNNYNTYGVLYNWPAALTACPAGWHLPSDAEWVQLETFLSNNGYRYDGKTGPQSDSETVQDKIAKSLASESGWWSYSGTGTVGSTDYPAYRNKSGFTALPGGSRYDSGAFGELGGFGYWWSSTKGSSSYAWSRYLYYLNSRVDRYHSLKGFGFSVRCVRE
;
A
#
# COMPACT_ATOMS: atom_id res chain seq x y z
N LYS A 1 2.59 13.29 -6.40
CA LYS A 1 1.22 13.50 -6.95
C LYS A 1 0.15 13.22 -5.88
N THR A 2 -1.06 13.79 -5.97
CA THR A 2 -2.17 13.56 -5.00
C THR A 2 -3.50 13.29 -5.71
N VAL A 3 -4.46 12.68 -5.01
CA VAL A 3 -5.83 12.45 -5.47
C VAL A 3 -6.82 12.62 -4.32
N THR A 4 -8.00 13.19 -4.58
CA THR A 4 -9.07 13.32 -3.60
C THR A 4 -10.09 12.20 -3.83
N ILE A 5 -10.38 11.44 -2.78
CA ILE A 5 -11.33 10.33 -2.77
C ILE A 5 -12.30 10.58 -1.61
N GLY A 6 -13.55 10.87 -1.95
CA GLY A 6 -14.51 11.41 -0.98
C GLY A 6 -14.02 12.74 -0.41
N ASN A 7 -13.87 12.80 0.91
CA ASN A 7 -13.36 13.95 1.67
C ASN A 7 -11.90 13.78 2.11
N GLN A 8 -11.19 12.75 1.62
CA GLN A 8 -9.78 12.53 1.95
C GLN A 8 -8.90 12.83 0.73
N THR A 9 -7.81 13.56 0.96
CA THR A 9 -6.77 13.74 -0.05
C THR A 9 -5.60 12.80 0.24
N TRP A 10 -5.29 11.93 -0.72
CA TRP A 10 -4.27 10.89 -0.62
C TRP A 10 -3.08 11.18 -1.53
N MET A 11 -1.88 10.79 -1.12
CA MET A 11 -0.76 10.69 -2.04
C MET A 11 -1.02 9.60 -3.09
N ALA A 12 -0.88 9.95 -4.37
CA ALA A 12 -1.10 9.06 -5.51
C ALA A 12 0.16 8.26 -5.91
N GLU A 13 1.28 8.44 -5.20
CA GLU A 13 2.48 7.61 -5.31
C GLU A 13 2.89 7.12 -3.91
N ASN A 14 3.63 6.00 -3.86
CA ASN A 14 4.24 5.56 -2.61
C ASN A 14 5.26 6.61 -2.16
N LEU A 15 5.29 6.90 -0.86
CA LEU A 15 6.21 7.89 -0.31
C LEU A 15 7.66 7.44 -0.53
N ALA A 16 8.48 8.32 -1.12
CA ALA A 16 9.90 8.09 -1.38
C ALA A 16 10.82 8.89 -0.44
N TYR A 17 10.36 9.20 0.78
CA TYR A 17 11.17 9.90 1.78
C TYR A 17 12.24 8.96 2.36
N LEU A 18 13.50 9.20 1.99
CA LEU A 18 14.65 8.38 2.40
C LEU A 18 15.71 9.23 3.11
N PRO A 19 15.59 9.44 4.44
CA PRO A 19 16.56 10.20 5.23
C PRO A 19 17.79 9.38 5.62
N SER A 20 17.66 8.07 5.72
CA SER A 20 18.73 7.09 5.91
C SER A 20 18.36 5.80 5.18
N VAL A 21 19.30 4.88 5.00
CA VAL A 21 19.02 3.55 4.45
C VAL A 21 19.91 2.54 5.16
N VAL A 22 19.36 1.36 5.44
CA VAL A 22 20.10 0.24 6.03
C VAL A 22 19.91 -1.01 5.19
N GLY A 23 20.88 -1.92 5.27
CA GLY A 23 20.76 -3.24 4.66
C GLY A 23 19.59 -4.01 5.26
N PRO A 24 18.94 -4.89 4.48
CA PRO A 24 17.67 -5.49 4.85
C PRO A 24 17.78 -6.48 6.01
N GLY A 25 18.98 -6.95 6.35
CA GLY A 25 19.20 -7.76 7.57
C GLY A 25 19.02 -6.97 8.88
N THR A 26 19.01 -5.64 8.84
CA THR A 26 18.74 -4.79 10.01
C THR A 26 17.24 -4.60 10.16
N GLY A 27 16.71 -4.78 11.37
CA GLY A 27 15.29 -4.60 11.66
C GLY A 27 15.03 -4.20 13.11
N SER A 28 13.87 -3.59 13.37
CA SER A 28 13.45 -3.25 14.73
C SER A 28 11.94 -3.05 14.81
N TYR A 29 11.40 -3.28 16.01
CA TYR A 29 10.01 -3.01 16.39
C TYR A 29 9.83 -1.61 17.01
N SER A 30 10.92 -0.90 17.33
CA SER A 30 10.91 0.38 18.03
C SER A 30 11.73 1.48 17.33
N ASN A 31 12.84 1.12 16.68
CA ASN A 31 13.71 2.09 16.00
C ASN A 31 13.27 2.24 14.54
N PRO A 32 13.23 3.47 13.98
CA PRO A 32 12.86 3.69 12.59
C PRO A 32 13.97 3.22 11.65
N TYR A 33 13.59 2.41 10.65
CA TYR A 33 14.46 1.96 9.57
C TYR A 33 13.74 2.06 8.22
N TYR A 34 14.56 2.34 7.20
CA TYR A 34 14.14 2.58 5.83
C TYR A 34 14.93 1.67 4.90
N TYR A 35 14.24 1.08 3.95
CA TYR A 35 14.79 0.12 3.02
C TYR A 35 14.41 0.49 1.59
N VAL A 36 15.27 0.13 0.65
CA VAL A 36 14.97 0.14 -0.77
C VAL A 36 14.99 -1.32 -1.23
N TYR A 37 13.95 -1.75 -1.94
CA TYR A 37 13.82 -3.14 -2.36
C TYR A 37 15.06 -3.57 -3.16
N ASP A 38 15.64 -4.72 -2.80
CA ASP A 38 16.86 -5.29 -3.40
C ASP A 38 18.14 -4.45 -3.24
N TYR A 39 18.14 -3.45 -2.35
CA TYR A 39 19.34 -2.69 -2.02
C TYR A 39 19.95 -3.17 -0.69
N ASN A 40 21.22 -3.57 -0.71
CA ASN A 40 21.97 -4.02 0.46
C ASN A 40 23.17 -3.10 0.72
N GLY A 41 22.93 -1.95 1.34
CA GLY A 41 23.94 -0.96 1.66
C GLY A 41 23.41 0.16 2.56
N THR A 42 24.24 1.17 2.78
CA THR A 42 23.92 2.35 3.61
C THR A 42 24.09 3.69 2.87
N ASP A 43 24.48 3.66 1.60
CA ASP A 43 24.72 4.86 0.80
C ASP A 43 23.40 5.38 0.19
N LEU A 44 23.01 6.59 0.57
CA LEU A 44 21.75 7.20 0.14
C LEU A 44 21.71 7.49 -1.36
N SER A 45 22.82 7.93 -1.93
CA SER A 45 22.88 8.30 -3.35
C SER A 45 22.74 7.06 -4.23
N ALA A 46 23.45 5.98 -3.87
CA ALA A 46 23.37 4.69 -4.53
C ALA A 46 21.97 4.09 -4.40
N ALA A 47 21.35 4.14 -3.21
CA ALA A 47 19.99 3.65 -3.01
C ALA A 47 18.98 4.40 -3.89
N LYS A 48 19.07 5.73 -3.95
CA LYS A 48 18.20 6.59 -4.77
C LYS A 48 18.41 6.42 -6.27
N ALA A 49 19.59 5.96 -6.69
CA ALA A 49 19.87 5.67 -8.09
C ALA A 49 19.26 4.33 -8.58
N THR A 50 18.78 3.47 -7.68
CA THR A 50 18.21 2.17 -8.07
C THR A 50 16.86 2.28 -8.77
N ASN A 51 16.57 1.36 -9.69
CA ASN A 51 15.27 1.28 -10.37
C ASN A 51 14.12 1.04 -9.40
N ASN A 52 14.34 0.23 -8.36
CA ASN A 52 13.32 -0.06 -7.35
C ASN A 52 12.94 1.17 -6.55
N TYR A 53 13.90 2.01 -6.15
CA TYR A 53 13.60 3.28 -5.50
C TYR A 53 12.76 4.19 -6.41
N ASN A 54 13.19 4.36 -7.66
CA ASN A 54 12.51 5.24 -8.62
C ASN A 54 11.10 4.76 -9.00
N THR A 55 10.84 3.45 -8.91
CA THR A 55 9.56 2.85 -9.30
C THR A 55 8.62 2.68 -8.11
N TYR A 56 9.10 2.10 -7.02
CA TYR A 56 8.26 1.67 -5.89
C TYR A 56 8.41 2.55 -4.64
N GLY A 57 9.42 3.41 -4.59
CA GLY A 57 9.74 4.26 -3.45
C GLY A 57 10.48 3.50 -2.35
N VAL A 58 10.09 3.76 -1.11
CA VAL A 58 10.78 3.28 0.09
C VAL A 58 9.87 2.33 0.87
N LEU A 59 10.48 1.32 1.50
CA LEU A 59 9.84 0.46 2.47
C LEU A 59 10.23 0.93 3.88
N TYR A 60 9.23 1.10 4.73
CA TYR A 60 9.39 1.63 6.08
C TYR A 60 9.00 0.54 7.06
N ASN A 61 9.77 0.36 8.13
CA ASN A 61 9.20 -0.32 9.29
C ASN A 61 8.17 0.58 9.99
N TRP A 62 7.33 -0.01 10.84
CA TRP A 62 6.21 0.74 11.40
C TRP A 62 6.63 1.99 12.21
N PRO A 63 7.71 1.96 13.03
CA PRO A 63 8.23 3.18 13.66
C PRO A 63 8.63 4.26 12.66
N ALA A 64 9.28 3.91 11.54
CA ALA A 64 9.61 4.88 10.50
C ALA A 64 8.36 5.42 9.78
N ALA A 65 7.37 4.56 9.54
CA ALA A 65 6.13 4.94 8.88
C ALA A 65 5.34 6.01 9.65
N LEU A 66 5.33 5.92 10.99
CA LEU A 66 4.64 6.88 11.86
C LEU A 66 5.17 8.31 11.74
N THR A 67 6.41 8.50 11.31
CA THR A 67 7.07 9.81 11.24
C THR A 67 7.44 10.21 9.82
N ALA A 68 7.09 9.42 8.80
CA ALA A 68 7.54 9.64 7.43
C ALA A 68 6.75 10.73 6.70
N CYS A 69 5.48 10.92 7.05
CA CYS A 69 4.62 11.89 6.37
C CYS A 69 5.03 13.34 6.69
N PRO A 70 5.06 14.23 5.67
CA PRO A 70 5.45 15.64 5.86
C PRO A 70 4.39 16.42 6.66
N ALA A 71 4.75 17.61 7.13
CA ALA A 71 3.81 18.48 7.84
C ALA A 71 2.50 18.72 7.06
N GLY A 72 1.37 18.66 7.76
CA GLY A 72 0.04 18.74 7.16
C GLY A 72 -0.45 17.44 6.50
N TRP A 73 0.32 16.35 6.62
CA TRP A 73 -0.05 15.01 6.19
C TRP A 73 0.25 14.02 7.33
N HIS A 74 -0.45 12.88 7.33
CA HIS A 74 -0.21 11.83 8.30
C HIS A 74 -0.34 10.43 7.70
N LEU A 75 0.17 9.45 8.44
CA LEU A 75 -0.01 8.04 8.12
C LEU A 75 -1.48 7.65 8.40
N PRO A 76 -2.22 7.10 7.44
CA PRO A 76 -3.64 6.80 7.56
C PRO A 76 -3.91 5.82 8.70
N SER A 77 -4.90 6.15 9.51
CA SER A 77 -5.47 5.22 10.47
C SER A 77 -6.29 4.13 9.77
N ASP A 78 -6.63 3.09 10.52
CA ASP A 78 -7.50 2.02 10.05
C ASP A 78 -8.89 2.55 9.66
N ALA A 79 -9.40 3.52 10.44
CA ALA A 79 -10.67 4.18 10.16
C ALA A 79 -10.64 4.96 8.84
N GLU A 80 -9.54 5.65 8.56
CA GLU A 80 -9.36 6.38 7.30
C GLU A 80 -9.24 5.47 6.09
N TRP A 81 -8.61 4.30 6.25
CA TRP A 81 -8.66 3.26 5.21
C TRP A 81 -10.08 2.75 4.98
N VAL A 82 -10.83 2.45 6.04
CA VAL A 82 -12.23 2.03 5.92
C VAL A 82 -13.11 3.11 5.27
N GLN A 83 -12.83 4.39 5.53
CA GLN A 83 -13.54 5.51 4.91
C GLN A 83 -13.30 5.56 3.40
N LEU A 84 -12.04 5.41 2.95
CA LEU A 84 -11.71 5.26 1.53
C LEU A 84 -12.44 4.06 0.92
N GLU A 85 -12.36 2.88 1.55
CA GLU A 85 -12.98 1.64 1.05
C GLU A 85 -14.50 1.79 0.92
N THR A 86 -15.14 2.38 1.94
CA THR A 86 -16.58 2.66 1.97
C THR A 86 -16.98 3.61 0.86
N PHE A 87 -16.22 4.71 0.67
CA PHE A 87 -16.49 5.65 -0.42
C PHE A 87 -16.43 4.94 -1.77
N LEU A 88 -15.37 4.18 -2.04
CA LEU A 88 -15.20 3.48 -3.32
C LEU A 88 -16.32 2.47 -3.57
N SER A 89 -16.67 1.67 -2.55
CA SER A 89 -17.72 0.66 -2.65
C SER A 89 -19.09 1.30 -2.98
N ASN A 90 -19.37 2.46 -2.42
CA ASN A 90 -20.66 3.13 -2.56
C ASN A 90 -20.77 4.08 -3.77
N ASN A 91 -19.66 4.43 -4.43
CA ASN A 91 -19.62 5.48 -5.47
C ASN A 91 -19.12 4.97 -6.85
N GLY A 92 -19.33 3.69 -7.16
CA GLY A 92 -19.18 3.17 -8.53
C GLY A 92 -17.74 2.80 -8.91
N TYR A 93 -16.91 2.48 -7.93
CA TYR A 93 -15.54 2.01 -8.12
C TYR A 93 -15.40 0.48 -8.05
N ARG A 94 -16.46 -0.24 -7.70
CA ARG A 94 -16.51 -1.70 -7.81
C ARG A 94 -16.44 -2.11 -9.28
N TYR A 95 -15.65 -3.13 -9.63
CA TYR A 95 -15.52 -3.56 -11.04
C TYR A 95 -16.84 -4.06 -11.66
N ASP A 96 -17.81 -4.48 -10.83
CA ASP A 96 -19.15 -4.88 -11.26
C ASP A 96 -20.13 -3.70 -11.44
N GLY A 97 -19.68 -2.47 -11.21
CA GLY A 97 -20.45 -1.24 -11.39
C GLY A 97 -21.55 -1.00 -10.36
N LYS A 98 -21.72 -1.88 -9.37
CA LYS A 98 -22.72 -1.72 -8.33
C LYS A 98 -22.35 -0.57 -7.38
N THR A 99 -23.37 0.01 -6.75
CA THR A 99 -23.28 1.04 -5.73
C THR A 99 -24.23 0.72 -4.58
N GLY A 100 -24.00 1.33 -3.41
CA GLY A 100 -24.88 1.17 -2.25
C GLY A 100 -24.61 -0.10 -1.43
N PRO A 101 -25.56 -0.48 -0.56
CA PRO A 101 -25.34 -1.47 0.48
C PRO A 101 -24.93 -2.83 -0.10
N GLN A 102 -23.93 -3.42 0.54
CA GLN A 102 -23.41 -4.74 0.22
C GLN A 102 -24.44 -5.82 0.57
N SER A 103 -24.44 -6.95 -0.15
CA SER A 103 -25.20 -8.12 0.30
C SER A 103 -24.62 -8.66 1.61
N ASP A 104 -25.37 -9.51 2.32
CA ASP A 104 -24.91 -10.14 3.58
C ASP A 104 -23.58 -10.93 3.43
N SER A 105 -23.21 -11.26 2.20
CA SER A 105 -21.98 -11.97 1.83
C SER A 105 -20.83 -11.06 1.34
N GLU A 106 -21.01 -9.74 1.31
CA GLU A 106 -20.05 -8.76 0.79
C GLU A 106 -19.72 -7.71 1.84
N THR A 107 -18.49 -7.19 1.77
CA THR A 107 -17.96 -6.13 2.61
C THR A 107 -17.55 -4.93 1.75
N VAL A 108 -17.33 -3.76 2.36
CA VAL A 108 -16.91 -2.55 1.62
C VAL A 108 -15.57 -2.74 0.89
N GLN A 109 -14.75 -3.71 1.34
CA GLN A 109 -13.47 -4.05 0.74
C GLN A 109 -13.59 -4.84 -0.56
N ASP A 110 -14.73 -5.49 -0.82
CA ASP A 110 -14.85 -6.40 -1.95
C ASP A 110 -14.99 -5.63 -3.28
N LYS A 111 -14.35 -6.16 -4.32
CA LYS A 111 -14.44 -5.72 -5.72
C LYS A 111 -13.90 -4.32 -6.04
N ILE A 112 -13.32 -3.62 -5.07
CA ILE A 112 -12.76 -2.27 -5.26
C ILE A 112 -11.26 -2.28 -5.59
N ALA A 113 -10.55 -3.40 -5.41
CA ALA A 113 -9.08 -3.44 -5.56
C ALA A 113 -8.59 -2.98 -6.94
N LYS A 114 -9.31 -3.36 -8.00
CA LYS A 114 -9.00 -2.98 -9.38
C LYS A 114 -8.97 -1.46 -9.58
N SER A 115 -9.85 -0.73 -8.88
CA SER A 115 -9.93 0.73 -8.90
C SER A 115 -8.75 1.44 -8.25
N LEU A 116 -8.03 0.75 -7.36
CA LEU A 116 -6.87 1.28 -6.66
C LEU A 116 -5.57 0.93 -7.38
N ALA A 117 -5.49 -0.27 -7.95
CA ALA A 117 -4.29 -0.82 -8.57
C ALA A 117 -3.77 0.05 -9.73
N SER A 118 -2.44 0.21 -9.78
CA SER A 118 -1.71 0.83 -10.89
C SER A 118 -2.01 0.16 -12.24
N GLU A 119 -1.75 0.89 -13.33
CA GLU A 119 -1.95 0.41 -14.71
C GLU A 119 -1.08 -0.82 -15.04
N SER A 120 0.09 -0.94 -14.42
CA SER A 120 1.06 -1.99 -14.71
C SER A 120 1.87 -2.39 -13.47
N GLY A 121 2.73 -3.39 -13.63
CA GLY A 121 3.64 -3.91 -12.59
C GLY A 121 3.11 -5.15 -11.86
N TRP A 122 1.79 -5.39 -11.90
CA TRP A 122 1.18 -6.55 -11.27
C TRP A 122 1.44 -7.82 -12.07
N TRP A 123 1.64 -8.94 -11.38
CA TRP A 123 1.65 -10.26 -12.00
C TRP A 123 0.30 -10.56 -12.65
N SER A 124 0.36 -11.28 -13.78
CA SER A 124 -0.82 -11.62 -14.55
C SER A 124 -1.62 -12.75 -13.91
N TYR A 125 -2.94 -12.61 -13.90
CA TYR A 125 -3.89 -13.66 -13.51
C TYR A 125 -5.20 -13.51 -14.29
N SER A 126 -5.92 -14.60 -14.53
CA SER A 126 -7.15 -14.62 -15.35
C SER A 126 -8.44 -14.71 -14.53
N GLY A 127 -8.40 -14.41 -13.22
CA GLY A 127 -9.60 -14.36 -12.37
C GLY A 127 -10.43 -13.10 -12.58
N THR A 128 -11.75 -13.24 -12.60
CA THR A 128 -12.69 -12.14 -12.83
C THR A 128 -12.51 -10.99 -11.82
N GLY A 129 -12.29 -9.78 -12.32
CA GLY A 129 -12.18 -8.56 -11.53
C GLY A 129 -10.95 -8.47 -10.63
N THR A 130 -10.04 -9.44 -10.69
CA THR A 130 -8.83 -9.49 -9.86
C THR A 130 -7.83 -8.40 -10.25
N VAL A 131 -6.91 -8.07 -9.35
CA VAL A 131 -5.92 -7.02 -9.61
C VAL A 131 -5.05 -7.38 -10.82
N GLY A 132 -4.60 -8.64 -10.95
CA GLY A 132 -3.73 -9.14 -12.01
C GLY A 132 -4.42 -9.40 -13.35
N SER A 133 -5.74 -9.28 -13.44
CA SER A 133 -6.47 -9.51 -14.69
C SER A 133 -6.65 -8.26 -15.55
N THR A 134 -6.78 -8.47 -16.85
CA THR A 134 -7.01 -7.43 -17.87
C THR A 134 -8.48 -7.15 -18.15
N ASP A 135 -9.40 -7.88 -17.50
CA ASP A 135 -10.84 -7.61 -17.58
C ASP A 135 -11.22 -6.29 -16.87
N TYR A 136 -12.39 -5.76 -17.21
CA TYR A 136 -12.91 -4.49 -16.69
C TYR A 136 -11.89 -3.32 -16.76
N PRO A 137 -11.26 -3.03 -17.92
CA PRO A 137 -10.18 -2.04 -18.02
C PRO A 137 -10.61 -0.63 -17.62
N ALA A 138 -11.88 -0.26 -17.79
CA ALA A 138 -12.42 1.03 -17.33
C ALA A 138 -12.39 1.22 -15.81
N TYR A 139 -12.16 0.15 -15.04
CA TYR A 139 -12.02 0.19 -13.59
C TYR A 139 -10.55 0.15 -13.15
N ARG A 140 -9.60 -0.09 -14.06
CA ARG A 140 -8.17 -0.04 -13.72
C ARG A 140 -7.82 1.37 -13.25
N ASN A 141 -7.23 1.47 -12.04
CA ASN A 141 -6.82 2.74 -11.42
C ASN A 141 -7.90 3.84 -11.42
N LYS A 142 -9.19 3.48 -11.49
CA LYS A 142 -10.30 4.44 -11.64
C LYS A 142 -10.36 5.47 -10.50
N SER A 143 -9.87 5.11 -9.32
CA SER A 143 -9.79 6.01 -8.16
C SER A 143 -8.65 7.02 -8.25
N GLY A 144 -7.65 6.81 -9.13
CA GLY A 144 -6.42 7.58 -9.20
C GLY A 144 -5.41 7.30 -8.08
N PHE A 145 -5.71 6.37 -7.16
CA PHE A 145 -4.82 6.00 -6.05
C PHE A 145 -3.48 5.43 -6.52
N THR A 146 -3.46 4.71 -7.64
CA THR A 146 -2.24 4.18 -8.29
C THR A 146 -1.39 3.30 -7.35
N ALA A 147 -1.99 2.27 -6.77
CA ALA A 147 -1.34 1.29 -5.91
C ALA A 147 -0.37 0.40 -6.69
N LEU A 148 0.92 0.49 -6.38
CA LEU A 148 1.99 -0.28 -7.01
C LEU A 148 2.30 -1.56 -6.24
N PRO A 149 2.67 -2.67 -6.93
CA PRO A 149 3.03 -3.93 -6.30
C PRO A 149 4.51 -3.95 -5.87
N GLY A 150 4.85 -3.06 -4.95
CA GLY A 150 6.23 -2.87 -4.46
C GLY A 150 6.76 -3.98 -3.56
N GLY A 151 5.97 -5.02 -3.28
CA GLY A 151 6.36 -6.10 -2.38
C GLY A 151 6.58 -5.63 -0.94
N SER A 152 7.43 -6.35 -0.22
CA SER A 152 7.71 -6.10 1.20
C SER A 152 9.14 -6.49 1.59
N ARG A 153 9.55 -6.05 2.79
CA ARG A 153 10.67 -6.63 3.56
C ARG A 153 10.10 -7.37 4.76
N TYR A 154 10.40 -8.65 4.91
CA TYR A 154 9.99 -9.45 6.06
C TYR A 154 10.87 -9.16 7.28
N ASP A 155 10.41 -9.49 8.49
CA ASP A 155 11.15 -9.30 9.74
C ASP A 155 12.52 -10.01 9.73
N SER A 156 12.60 -11.17 9.07
CA SER A 156 13.81 -11.94 8.79
C SER A 156 14.88 -11.21 7.96
N GLY A 157 14.50 -10.15 7.25
CA GLY A 157 15.39 -9.40 6.36
C GLY A 157 15.39 -9.84 4.91
N ALA A 158 14.57 -10.82 4.55
CA ALA A 158 14.32 -11.10 3.14
C ALA A 158 13.37 -10.04 2.53
N PHE A 159 13.63 -9.66 1.28
CA PHE A 159 12.64 -9.01 0.43
C PHE A 159 11.80 -10.07 -0.28
N GLY A 160 10.54 -9.75 -0.59
CA GLY A 160 9.70 -10.66 -1.36
C GLY A 160 8.47 -9.99 -1.94
N GLU A 161 7.71 -10.79 -2.71
CA GLU A 161 6.36 -10.45 -3.19
C GLU A 161 6.25 -9.30 -4.20
N LEU A 162 7.39 -8.83 -4.72
CA LEU A 162 7.42 -7.82 -5.79
C LEU A 162 6.59 -8.28 -7.00
N GLY A 163 5.69 -7.41 -7.46
CA GLY A 163 4.75 -7.72 -8.55
C GLY A 163 3.50 -8.49 -8.11
N GLY A 164 3.56 -9.27 -7.03
CA GLY A 164 2.41 -10.02 -6.51
C GLY A 164 1.56 -9.22 -5.51
N PHE A 165 2.21 -8.38 -4.71
CA PHE A 165 1.57 -7.64 -3.63
C PHE A 165 2.02 -6.18 -3.57
N GLY A 166 1.10 -5.33 -3.14
CA GLY A 166 1.39 -3.98 -2.64
C GLY A 166 0.91 -3.88 -1.21
N TYR A 167 1.76 -3.43 -0.30
CA TYR A 167 1.46 -3.30 1.13
C TYR A 167 1.60 -1.85 1.60
N TRP A 168 0.68 -1.43 2.48
CA TRP A 168 0.71 -0.10 3.09
C TRP A 168 0.45 -0.18 4.59
N TRP A 169 1.23 0.59 5.36
CA TRP A 169 1.02 0.72 6.79
C TRP A 169 -0.22 1.55 7.15
N SER A 170 -0.81 1.21 8.29
CA SER A 170 -1.70 2.09 9.04
C SER A 170 -1.03 2.61 10.31
N SER A 171 -1.38 3.80 10.78
CA SER A 171 -0.99 4.33 12.09
C SER A 171 -1.69 3.64 13.26
N THR A 172 -2.73 2.84 13.01
CA THR A 172 -3.46 2.13 14.07
C THR A 172 -2.68 0.93 14.58
N LYS A 173 -2.28 1.00 15.85
CA LYS A 173 -1.64 -0.10 16.58
C LYS A 173 -2.59 -1.28 16.76
N GLY A 174 -2.11 -2.50 16.51
CA GLY A 174 -2.84 -3.74 16.83
C GLY A 174 -2.47 -4.25 18.22
N SER A 175 -1.18 -4.36 18.51
CA SER A 175 -0.66 -4.76 19.82
C SER A 175 0.75 -4.20 20.07
N SER A 176 1.49 -4.73 21.06
CA SER A 176 2.90 -4.38 21.26
C SER A 176 3.75 -4.68 20.02
N SER A 177 3.55 -5.84 19.39
CA SER A 177 4.35 -6.30 18.24
C SER A 177 3.71 -6.06 16.88
N TYR A 178 2.40 -5.81 16.83
CA TYR A 178 1.64 -5.74 15.58
C TYR A 178 0.99 -4.38 15.33
N ALA A 179 0.85 -4.03 14.06
CA ALA A 179 0.09 -2.87 13.58
C ALA A 179 -0.81 -3.26 12.41
N TRP A 180 -1.85 -2.48 12.17
CA TRP A 180 -2.71 -2.68 11.01
C TRP A 180 -1.97 -2.35 9.72
N SER A 181 -2.23 -3.14 8.68
CA SER A 181 -1.79 -2.91 7.32
C SER A 181 -2.94 -3.12 6.33
N ARG A 182 -2.76 -2.58 5.13
CA ARG A 182 -3.58 -2.88 3.95
C ARG A 182 -2.73 -3.51 2.87
N TYR A 183 -3.33 -4.39 2.09
CA TYR A 183 -2.67 -4.89 0.89
C TYR A 183 -3.63 -5.15 -0.26
N LEU A 184 -3.07 -5.08 -1.46
CA LEU A 184 -3.66 -5.62 -2.67
C LEU A 184 -2.84 -6.83 -3.10
N TYR A 185 -3.55 -7.88 -3.52
CA TYR A 185 -2.97 -9.12 -4.01
C TYR A 185 -3.44 -9.39 -5.42
N TYR A 186 -2.53 -9.77 -6.33
CA TYR A 186 -2.84 -9.92 -7.75
C TYR A 186 -3.96 -10.95 -8.05
N LEU A 187 -4.15 -11.96 -7.20
CA LEU A 187 -5.23 -12.95 -7.34
C LEU A 187 -6.58 -12.50 -6.77
N ASN A 188 -6.63 -11.41 -6.02
CA ASN A 188 -7.84 -10.95 -5.34
C ASN A 188 -8.42 -9.71 -6.01
N SER A 189 -9.72 -9.49 -5.80
CA SER A 189 -10.43 -8.27 -6.23
C SER A 189 -10.80 -7.35 -5.06
N ARG A 190 -10.41 -7.71 -3.84
CA ARG A 190 -10.69 -6.98 -2.60
C ARG A 190 -9.46 -6.29 -2.02
N VAL A 191 -9.68 -5.26 -1.21
CA VAL A 191 -8.64 -4.65 -0.36
C VAL A 191 -8.56 -5.44 0.93
N ASP A 192 -7.44 -6.10 1.18
CA ASP A 192 -7.29 -6.91 2.38
C ASP A 192 -6.63 -6.12 3.52
N ARG A 193 -6.93 -6.52 4.75
CA ARG A 193 -6.39 -5.93 5.98
C ARG A 193 -5.85 -7.01 6.89
N TYR A 194 -4.73 -6.73 7.54
CA TYR A 194 -4.07 -7.71 8.42
C TYR A 194 -3.34 -7.04 9.58
N HIS A 195 -2.99 -7.84 10.58
CA HIS A 195 -2.07 -7.46 11.66
C HIS A 195 -0.66 -7.89 11.28
N SER A 196 0.18 -6.94 10.89
CA SER A 196 1.56 -7.22 10.48
C SER A 196 2.55 -6.88 11.58
N LEU A 197 3.64 -7.64 11.64
CA LEU A 197 4.74 -7.38 12.58
C LEU A 197 5.37 -6.01 12.27
N LYS A 198 5.56 -5.19 13.30
CA LYS A 198 6.08 -3.81 13.15
C LYS A 198 7.48 -3.73 12.52
N GLY A 199 8.24 -4.83 12.55
CA GLY A 199 9.54 -4.95 11.91
C GLY A 199 9.52 -5.22 10.40
N PHE A 200 8.35 -5.46 9.80
CA PHE A 200 8.22 -5.58 8.34
C PHE A 200 8.43 -4.21 7.68
N GLY A 201 8.96 -4.18 6.47
CA GLY A 201 9.05 -2.99 5.64
C GLY A 201 7.92 -2.95 4.62
N PHE A 202 7.02 -1.97 4.74
CA PHE A 202 5.94 -1.73 3.78
C PHE A 202 5.96 -0.30 3.25
N SER A 203 5.25 -0.05 2.16
CA SER A 203 5.11 1.30 1.62
C SER A 203 4.26 2.19 2.54
N VAL A 204 4.39 3.51 2.36
CA VAL A 204 3.58 4.51 3.03
C VAL A 204 2.79 5.31 2.01
N ARG A 205 1.52 5.58 2.34
CA ARG A 205 0.64 6.52 1.63
C ARG A 205 0.17 7.51 2.66
N CYS A 206 0.55 8.78 2.50
CA CYS A 206 0.08 9.80 3.42
C CYS A 206 -1.29 10.32 2.99
N VAL A 207 -2.10 10.69 3.97
CA VAL A 207 -3.42 11.25 3.80
C VAL A 207 -3.52 12.58 4.56
N ARG A 208 -4.44 13.43 4.14
CA ARG A 208 -4.93 14.59 4.87
C ARG A 208 -6.40 14.81 4.54
N GLU A 209 -7.09 15.58 5.37
CA GLU A 209 -8.41 16.13 5.07
C GLU A 209 -8.31 17.27 4.05
#